data_AF-A0A968LH23-F1
#
_entry.id   AF-A0A968LH23-F1
#
_cell.length_a   1.000
_cell.length_b   1.000
_cell.length_c   1.000
_cell.angle_alpha   90.00
_cell.angle_beta   90.00
_cell.angle_gamma   90.00
#
_symmetry.space_group_name_H-M   'P 1'
#
loop_
_entity.id
_entity.type
_entity.pdbx_description
1 polymer ?
#
loop_
_entity_poly.entity_id
_entity_poly.type
_entity_poly.pdbx_seq_one_letter_code
_entity_poly.pdbx_strand_id
1 'polypeptide(L)'
;MRSTPHCGGPCEAVQFNAAASYCAAVAWRERVTNKNKLHHIVYGPTRSEYGLGAQLACCARDKAAEAVASARANGSDTCPTFAPDSSIRLDVHTYRLMSLDRVSLYTLTGRVVGQLVLGEYQRRHLYDTSWKIGGAELVQKGGQFYLHITQTKANPAPDEPTGFLGG
;
A
#
# COMPACT_ATOMS: atom_id res chain seq x y z
N MET A 1 -36.36 5.97 5.09
CA MET A 1 -35.19 6.64 5.69
C MET A 1 -33.94 5.89 5.27
N ARG A 2 -33.15 6.44 4.35
CA ARG A 2 -31.86 5.84 3.94
C ARG A 2 -30.80 6.36 4.91
N SER A 3 -30.29 5.48 5.76
CA SER A 3 -29.11 5.74 6.56
C SER A 3 -27.93 5.89 5.60
N THR A 4 -27.55 7.12 5.30
CA THR A 4 -26.26 7.42 4.69
C THR A 4 -25.19 6.91 5.63
N PRO A 5 -24.27 6.02 5.20
CA PRO A 5 -23.10 5.74 5.99
C PRO A 5 -22.26 7.02 5.99
N HIS A 6 -22.30 7.75 7.10
CA HIS A 6 -21.32 8.79 7.39
C HIS A 6 -20.00 8.08 7.73
N CYS A 7 -19.40 7.46 6.72
CA CYS A 7 -18.10 6.83 6.83
C CYS A 7 -17.04 7.92 6.67
N GLY A 8 -16.50 8.39 7.80
CA GLY A 8 -15.14 8.91 7.95
C GLY A 8 -14.81 10.16 7.13
N GLY A 9 -14.53 11.27 7.81
CA GLY A 9 -14.15 12.53 7.18
C GLY A 9 -12.88 12.46 6.32
N PRO A 10 -12.46 13.60 5.74
CA PRO A 10 -11.32 13.71 4.83
C PRO A 10 -9.93 13.48 5.49
N CYS A 11 -9.75 12.55 6.43
CA CYS A 11 -8.54 12.51 7.28
C CYS A 11 -7.54 11.38 6.99
N GLU A 12 -7.92 10.17 6.59
CA GLU A 12 -6.97 9.04 6.64
C GLU A 12 -5.88 9.09 5.57
N ALA A 13 -6.26 9.18 4.30
CA ALA A 13 -5.29 9.31 3.21
C ALA A 13 -4.43 10.55 3.40
N VAL A 14 -5.04 11.65 3.85
CA VAL A 14 -4.34 12.91 4.11
C VAL A 14 -3.25 12.72 5.17
N GLN A 15 -3.58 12.16 6.34
CA GLN A 15 -2.62 11.93 7.41
C GLN A 15 -1.53 10.94 6.99
N PHE A 16 -1.90 9.85 6.31
CA PHE A 16 -0.95 8.85 5.83
C PHE A 16 0.04 9.43 4.80
N ASN A 17 -0.45 10.20 3.83
CA ASN A 17 0.38 10.78 2.77
C ASN A 17 1.21 11.96 3.27
N ALA A 18 0.71 12.73 4.23
CA ALA A 18 1.50 13.74 4.93
C ALA A 18 2.66 13.09 5.71
N ALA A 19 2.38 12.01 6.44
CA ALA A 19 3.39 11.24 7.15
C ALA A 19 4.43 10.60 6.22
N ALA A 20 3.99 10.05 5.09
CA ALA A 20 4.88 9.49 4.06
C ALA A 20 5.77 10.59 3.45
N SER A 21 5.23 11.78 3.21
CA SER A 21 5.99 12.93 2.69
C SER A 21 7.03 13.41 3.70
N TYR A 22 6.67 13.45 5.00
CA TYR A 22 7.61 13.72 6.08
C TYR A 22 8.75 12.69 6.12
N CYS A 23 8.42 11.40 6.08
CA CYS A 23 9.41 10.33 6.04
C CYS A 23 10.35 10.47 4.84
N ALA A 24 9.80 10.87 3.67
CA ALA A 24 10.57 11.06 2.44
C ALA A 24 11.53 12.25 2.59
N ALA A 25 11.05 13.38 3.12
CA ALA A 25 11.87 14.56 3.38
C ALA A 25 13.05 14.25 4.32
N VAL A 26 12.80 13.49 5.40
CA VAL A 26 13.85 13.05 6.32
C VAL A 26 14.84 12.11 5.63
N ALA A 27 14.37 11.07 4.93
CA ALA A 27 15.24 10.14 4.20
C ALA A 27 16.07 10.84 3.11
N TRP A 28 15.49 11.85 2.46
CA TRP A 28 16.14 12.65 1.44
C TRP A 28 17.27 13.48 2.04
N ARG A 29 16.96 14.31 3.04
CA ARG A 29 17.90 15.22 3.71
C ARG A 29 19.04 14.47 4.38
N GLU A 30 18.73 13.43 5.15
CA GLU A 30 19.70 12.66 5.93
C GLU A 30 20.45 11.60 5.08
N ARG A 31 20.11 11.50 3.78
CA ARG A 31 20.66 10.51 2.84
C ARG A 31 20.54 9.06 3.34
N VAL A 32 19.51 8.75 4.11
CA VAL A 32 19.31 7.42 4.68
C VAL A 32 18.67 6.48 3.65
N THR A 33 19.40 5.43 3.27
CA THR A 33 18.91 4.35 2.39
C THR A 33 18.50 3.10 3.17
N ASN A 34 18.89 3.00 4.44
CA ASN A 34 18.59 1.86 5.31
C ASN A 34 17.24 2.05 6.03
N LYS A 35 16.30 1.13 5.80
CA LYS A 35 14.95 1.18 6.41
C LYS A 35 14.96 1.15 7.94
N ASN A 36 15.87 0.39 8.57
CA ASN A 36 15.98 0.32 10.03
C ASN A 36 16.49 1.65 10.61
N LYS A 37 17.52 2.22 10.00
CA LYS A 37 18.02 3.54 10.39
C LYS A 37 16.94 4.60 10.25
N LEU A 38 16.21 4.60 9.14
CA LEU A 38 15.11 5.54 8.92
C LEU A 38 14.02 5.39 9.98
N HIS A 39 13.66 4.14 10.32
CA HIS A 39 12.65 3.84 11.32
C HIS A 39 12.96 4.49 12.67
N HIS A 40 14.19 4.38 13.17
CA HIS A 40 14.56 4.99 14.45
C HIS A 40 14.39 6.51 14.48
N ILE A 41 14.54 7.17 13.33
CA ILE A 41 14.40 8.62 13.22
C ILE A 41 12.93 9.02 13.12
N VAL A 42 12.17 8.35 12.25
CA VAL A 42 10.83 8.82 11.86
C VAL A 42 9.71 8.18 12.65
N TYR A 43 9.90 7.00 13.27
CA TYR A 43 8.78 6.22 13.81
C TYR A 43 8.03 6.94 14.94
N GLY A 44 8.75 7.52 15.90
CA GLY A 44 8.15 8.30 16.99
C GLY A 44 7.33 9.49 16.45
N PRO A 45 7.98 10.43 15.75
CA PRO A 45 7.31 11.60 15.14
C PRO A 45 6.14 11.22 14.23
N THR A 46 6.31 10.21 13.38
CA THR A 46 5.26 9.71 12.46
C THR A 46 4.00 9.31 13.21
N ARG A 47 4.14 8.65 14.37
CA ARG A 47 2.99 8.22 15.18
C ARG A 47 2.37 9.37 15.95
N SER A 48 3.18 10.24 16.56
CA SER A 48 2.69 11.32 17.42
C SER A 48 2.11 12.50 16.64
N GLU A 49 2.74 12.91 15.54
CA GLU A 49 2.35 14.11 14.79
C GLU A 49 1.21 13.84 13.80
N TYR A 50 1.15 12.64 13.23
CA TYR A 50 0.16 12.28 12.22
C TYR A 50 -0.92 11.32 12.74
N GLY A 51 -0.81 10.88 14.00
CA GLY A 51 -1.79 9.99 14.64
C GLY A 51 -1.82 8.57 14.08
N LEU A 52 -0.74 8.13 13.40
CA LEU A 52 -0.71 6.81 12.78
C LEU A 52 -0.54 5.69 13.82
N GLY A 53 -1.32 4.61 13.64
CA GLY A 53 -1.05 3.33 14.29
C GLY A 53 0.30 2.76 13.86
N ALA A 54 0.86 1.83 14.63
CA ALA A 54 2.21 1.30 14.41
C ALA A 54 2.42 0.74 12.99
N GLN A 55 1.44 -0.02 12.48
CA GLN A 55 1.52 -0.62 11.15
C GLN A 55 1.43 0.43 10.04
N LEU A 56 0.54 1.42 10.15
CA LEU A 56 0.43 2.51 9.16
C LEU A 56 1.68 3.39 9.16
N ALA A 57 2.30 3.62 10.32
CA ALA A 57 3.58 4.32 10.40
C ALA A 57 4.70 3.56 9.67
N CYS A 58 4.77 2.24 9.82
CA CYS A 58 5.71 1.41 9.06
C CYS A 58 5.42 1.44 7.55
N CYS A 59 4.15 1.37 7.15
CA CYS A 59 3.75 1.46 5.75
C CYS A 59 4.10 2.83 5.14
N ALA A 60 3.89 3.93 5.85
CA ALA A 60 4.26 5.28 5.41
C ALA A 60 5.78 5.42 5.25
N ARG A 61 6.56 4.91 6.21
CA ARG A 61 8.03 4.84 6.13
C ARG A 61 8.49 4.05 4.90
N ASP A 62 7.89 2.89 4.64
CA ASP A 62 8.28 2.04 3.52
C ASP A 62 7.89 2.67 2.17
N LYS A 63 6.72 3.33 2.10
CA LYS A 63 6.30 4.18 0.98
C LYS A 63 7.32 5.25 0.67
N ALA A 64 7.77 5.98 1.68
CA ALA A 64 8.77 7.01 1.54
C ALA A 64 10.13 6.46 1.09
N ALA A 65 10.62 5.40 1.74
CA ALA A 65 11.94 4.83 1.46
C ALA A 65 12.05 4.32 0.02
N GLU A 66 11.00 3.65 -0.48
CA GLU A 66 10.98 3.12 -1.85
C GLU A 66 10.86 4.26 -2.88
N ALA A 67 10.06 5.28 -2.62
CA ALA A 67 9.96 6.45 -3.50
C ALA A 67 11.29 7.21 -3.57
N VAL A 68 11.98 7.42 -2.44
CA VAL A 68 13.29 8.07 -2.38
C VAL A 68 14.35 7.25 -3.13
N ALA A 69 14.37 5.93 -2.92
CA ALA A 69 15.28 5.05 -3.63
C ALA A 69 15.06 5.10 -5.15
N SER A 70 13.80 5.05 -5.59
CA SER A 70 13.44 5.16 -7.00
C SER A 70 13.81 6.51 -7.59
N ALA A 71 13.49 7.62 -6.91
CA ALA A 71 13.85 8.97 -7.36
C ALA A 71 15.37 9.10 -7.56
N ARG A 72 16.18 8.60 -6.63
CA ARG A 72 17.65 8.61 -6.75
C ARG A 72 18.16 7.72 -7.88
N ALA A 73 17.60 6.52 -8.02
CA ALA A 73 17.98 5.61 -9.10
C ALA A 73 17.71 6.23 -10.49
N ASN A 74 16.68 7.06 -10.58
CA ASN A 74 16.32 7.80 -11.80
C ASN A 74 17.07 9.14 -11.94
N GLY A 75 18.03 9.45 -11.06
CA GLY A 75 18.78 10.70 -11.12
C GLY A 75 17.97 11.96 -10.80
N SER A 76 16.87 11.85 -10.06
CA SER A 76 16.09 13.01 -9.61
C SER A 76 16.85 13.81 -8.58
N ASP A 77 16.89 15.13 -8.75
CA ASP A 77 17.37 16.07 -7.73
C ASP A 77 16.27 16.52 -6.76
N THR A 78 15.02 16.10 -7.00
CA THR A 78 13.86 16.50 -6.21
C THR A 78 13.39 15.37 -5.29
N CYS A 79 13.12 15.72 -4.03
CA CYS A 79 12.52 14.81 -3.05
C CYS A 79 11.07 14.46 -3.46
N PRO A 80 10.69 13.18 -3.48
CA PRO A 80 9.29 12.81 -3.72
C PRO A 80 8.38 13.33 -2.60
N THR A 81 7.17 13.71 -2.99
CA THR A 81 6.08 14.09 -2.08
C THR A 81 4.80 13.39 -2.53
N PHE A 82 3.85 13.21 -1.62
CA PHE A 82 2.61 12.49 -1.89
C PHE A 82 1.41 13.42 -1.74
N ALA A 83 0.56 13.45 -2.75
CA ALA A 83 -0.69 14.21 -2.70
C ALA A 83 -1.59 13.70 -1.55
N PRO A 84 -2.42 14.56 -0.94
CA PRO A 84 -3.28 14.16 0.18
C PRO A 84 -4.22 13.00 -0.13
N ASP A 85 -4.67 12.89 -1.38
CA ASP A 85 -5.58 11.85 -1.92
C ASP A 85 -4.84 10.67 -2.57
N SER A 86 -3.51 10.60 -2.44
CA SER A 86 -2.72 9.47 -2.94
C SER A 86 -3.06 8.16 -2.22
N SER A 87 -2.71 7.03 -2.84
CA SER A 87 -3.03 5.71 -2.31
C SER A 87 -2.41 5.43 -0.94
N ILE A 88 -3.13 4.71 -0.09
CA ILE A 88 -2.60 4.21 1.17
C ILE A 88 -2.00 2.83 0.91
N ARG A 89 -0.72 2.66 1.25
CA ARG A 89 -0.07 1.35 1.17
C ARG A 89 -0.48 0.49 2.35
N LEU A 90 -0.92 -0.72 2.03
CA LEU A 90 -1.27 -1.77 2.97
C LEU A 90 -0.33 -2.97 2.74
N ASP A 91 0.25 -3.49 3.82
CA ASP A 91 0.95 -4.76 3.84
C ASP A 91 0.03 -5.92 4.29
N VAL A 92 0.56 -7.14 4.23
CA VAL A 92 -0.16 -8.38 4.59
C VAL A 92 -0.67 -8.44 6.05
N HIS A 93 -0.18 -7.57 6.94
CA HIS A 93 -0.64 -7.46 8.33
C HIS A 93 -1.76 -6.42 8.48
N THR A 94 -1.78 -5.43 7.59
CA THR A 94 -2.77 -4.33 7.58
C THR A 94 -4.07 -4.65 6.85
N TYR A 95 -4.13 -5.73 6.07
CA TYR A 95 -5.40 -6.21 5.53
C TYR A 95 -5.53 -7.74 5.57
N ARG A 96 -6.77 -8.22 5.50
CA ARG A 96 -7.08 -9.64 5.42
C ARG A 96 -8.27 -9.88 4.52
N LEU A 97 -8.08 -10.71 3.49
CA LEU A 97 -9.19 -11.26 2.71
C LEU A 97 -9.93 -12.31 3.54
N MET A 98 -11.25 -12.23 3.53
CA MET A 98 -12.16 -13.08 4.29
C MET A 98 -13.07 -13.85 3.32
N SER A 99 -13.79 -14.83 3.85
CA SER A 99 -14.85 -15.52 3.10
C SER A 99 -15.97 -14.55 2.70
N LEU A 100 -16.71 -14.92 1.65
CA LEU A 100 -17.85 -14.17 1.13
C LEU A 100 -17.46 -12.79 0.59
N ASP A 101 -16.35 -12.71 -0.15
CA ASP A 101 -15.84 -11.47 -0.75
C ASP A 101 -15.67 -10.33 0.27
N ARG A 102 -15.35 -10.62 1.53
CA ARG A 102 -15.12 -9.59 2.56
C ARG A 102 -13.64 -9.26 2.72
N VAL A 103 -13.35 -8.03 3.12
CA VAL A 103 -12.00 -7.58 3.46
C VAL A 103 -11.99 -6.85 4.80
N SER A 104 -11.06 -7.22 5.67
CA SER A 104 -10.71 -6.44 6.86
C SER A 104 -9.54 -5.53 6.51
N LEU A 105 -9.68 -4.23 6.77
CA LEU A 105 -8.67 -3.20 6.57
C LEU A 105 -8.31 -2.57 7.91
N TYR A 106 -7.02 -2.35 8.16
CA TYR A 106 -6.54 -1.59 9.29
C TYR A 106 -6.50 -0.10 8.93
N THR A 107 -7.32 0.69 9.62
CA THR A 107 -7.50 2.13 9.45
C THR A 107 -6.95 2.86 10.66
N LEU A 108 -6.85 4.19 10.60
CA LEU A 108 -6.53 5.07 11.73
C LEU A 108 -7.45 4.86 12.93
N THR A 109 -8.71 4.52 12.67
CA THR A 109 -9.73 4.32 13.70
C THR A 109 -9.87 2.88 14.17
N GLY A 110 -9.01 1.97 13.67
CA GLY A 110 -9.05 0.54 13.98
C GLY A 110 -9.38 -0.31 12.76
N ARG A 111 -9.84 -1.55 12.97
CA ARG A 111 -10.18 -2.44 11.85
C ARG A 111 -11.60 -2.19 11.35
N VAL A 112 -11.73 -1.96 10.05
CA VAL A 112 -13.02 -1.88 9.35
C VAL A 112 -13.17 -3.14 8.49
N VAL A 113 -14.39 -3.67 8.39
CA VAL A 113 -14.73 -4.77 7.48
C VAL A 113 -15.64 -4.25 6.39
N GLY A 114 -15.21 -4.43 5.14
CA GLY A 114 -15.95 -4.04 3.94
C GLY A 114 -16.30 -5.24 3.07
N GLN A 115 -17.29 -5.03 2.20
CA GLN A 115 -17.63 -5.96 1.13
C GLN A 115 -16.86 -5.56 -0.13
N LEU A 116 -16.14 -6.51 -0.72
CA LEU A 116 -15.54 -6.35 -2.05
C LEU A 116 -16.62 -6.63 -3.10
N VAL A 117 -16.71 -5.72 -4.08
CA VAL A 117 -17.52 -5.92 -5.27
C VAL A 117 -16.61 -6.53 -6.34
N LEU A 118 -16.65 -7.86 -6.46
CA LEU A 118 -15.78 -8.61 -7.36
C LEU A 118 -16.56 -9.18 -8.55
N GLY A 119 -16.03 -9.01 -9.75
CA GLY A 119 -16.45 -9.77 -10.93
C GLY A 119 -15.95 -11.22 -10.89
N GLU A 120 -16.53 -12.10 -11.72
CA GLU A 120 -16.16 -13.53 -11.73
C GLU A 120 -14.67 -13.79 -11.96
N TYR A 121 -14.05 -13.01 -12.85
CA TYR A 121 -12.61 -13.11 -13.13
C TYR A 121 -11.78 -12.78 -11.88
N GLN A 122 -12.05 -11.65 -11.23
CA GLN A 122 -11.34 -11.24 -10.02
C GLN A 122 -11.53 -12.25 -8.90
N ARG A 123 -12.74 -12.78 -8.74
CA ARG A 123 -13.06 -13.81 -7.76
C ARG A 123 -12.19 -15.07 -7.98
N ARG A 124 -12.07 -15.54 -9.23
CA ARG A 124 -11.25 -16.71 -9.58
C ARG A 124 -9.79 -16.53 -9.18
N HIS A 125 -9.20 -15.37 -9.45
CA HIS A 125 -7.79 -15.11 -9.14
C HIS A 125 -7.54 -14.81 -7.66
N LEU A 126 -8.49 -14.14 -6.98
CA LEU A 126 -8.36 -13.86 -5.55
C LEU A 126 -8.45 -15.11 -4.67
N TYR A 127 -9.21 -16.11 -5.10
CA TYR A 127 -9.36 -17.38 -4.39
C TYR A 127 -8.45 -18.50 -4.90
N ASP A 128 -7.65 -18.25 -5.94
CA ASP A 128 -6.63 -19.20 -6.38
C ASP A 128 -5.46 -19.18 -5.38
N THR A 129 -5.42 -20.18 -4.50
CA THR A 129 -4.39 -20.33 -3.47
C THR A 129 -3.00 -20.64 -4.02
N SER A 130 -2.86 -20.90 -5.33
CA SER A 130 -1.54 -21.01 -5.97
C SER A 130 -0.84 -19.65 -6.10
N TRP A 131 -1.56 -18.54 -5.92
CA TRP A 131 -1.00 -17.21 -5.85
C TRP A 131 -0.74 -16.79 -4.41
N LYS A 132 0.44 -16.26 -4.16
CA LYS A 132 0.77 -15.62 -2.89
C LYS A 132 0.23 -14.19 -2.91
N ILE A 133 -0.66 -13.90 -1.97
CA ILE A 133 -1.14 -12.54 -1.71
C ILE A 133 0.00 -11.70 -1.11
N GLY A 134 0.23 -10.51 -1.67
CA GLY A 134 1.26 -9.56 -1.26
C GLY A 134 0.68 -8.31 -0.62
N GLY A 135 1.30 -7.15 -0.89
CA GLY A 135 0.77 -5.86 -0.48
C GLY A 135 -0.49 -5.46 -1.25
N ALA A 136 -1.15 -4.42 -0.77
CA ALA A 136 -2.27 -3.79 -1.46
C ALA A 136 -2.17 -2.26 -1.39
N GLU A 137 -2.85 -1.59 -2.31
CA GLU A 137 -3.04 -0.14 -2.28
C GLU A 137 -4.53 0.19 -2.18
N LEU A 138 -4.88 1.01 -1.20
CA LEU A 138 -6.23 1.55 -1.03
C LEU A 138 -6.30 2.94 -1.67
N VAL A 139 -7.17 3.10 -2.66
CA VAL A 139 -7.36 4.35 -3.41
C VAL A 139 -8.78 4.85 -3.20
N GLN A 140 -8.94 6.13 -2.90
CA GLN A 140 -10.25 6.78 -2.87
C GLN A 140 -10.44 7.58 -4.16
N LYS A 141 -11.48 7.27 -4.94
CA LYS A 141 -11.79 7.97 -6.19
C LYS A 141 -13.30 8.13 -6.35
N GLY A 142 -13.77 9.36 -6.53
CA GLY A 142 -15.18 9.65 -6.75
C GLY A 142 -16.10 9.19 -5.61
N GLY A 143 -15.63 9.25 -4.36
CA GLY A 143 -16.37 8.78 -3.18
C GLY A 143 -16.39 7.26 -3.00
N GLN A 144 -15.69 6.52 -3.86
CA GLN A 144 -15.58 5.05 -3.79
C GLN A 144 -14.16 4.63 -3.41
N PHE A 145 -14.03 3.48 -2.77
CA PHE A 145 -12.76 2.88 -2.39
C PHE A 145 -12.43 1.72 -3.32
N TYR A 146 -11.20 1.71 -3.81
CA TYR A 146 -10.65 0.66 -4.66
C TYR A 146 -9.45 0.04 -3.96
N LEU A 147 -9.42 -1.29 -3.90
CA LEU A 147 -8.31 -2.03 -3.31
C LEU A 147 -7.57 -2.77 -4.41
N HIS A 148 -6.35 -2.31 -4.71
CA HIS A 148 -5.47 -2.96 -5.67
C HIS A 148 -4.58 -3.96 -4.94
N ILE A 149 -4.80 -5.24 -5.14
CA ILE A 149 -4.06 -6.32 -4.45
C ILE A 149 -2.98 -6.85 -5.38
N THR A 150 -1.75 -6.89 -4.91
CA THR A 150 -0.64 -7.52 -5.63
C THR A 150 -0.60 -9.01 -5.32
N GLN A 151 -0.50 -9.83 -6.36
CA GLN A 151 -0.36 -11.28 -6.26
C GLN A 151 0.93 -11.73 -6.94
N THR A 152 1.58 -12.76 -6.41
CA THR A 152 2.81 -13.32 -7.01
C THR A 152 2.69 -14.84 -7.12
N LYS A 153 3.06 -15.39 -8.27
CA LYS A 153 3.13 -16.83 -8.52
C LYS A 153 4.51 -17.16 -9.07
N ALA A 154 5.05 -18.31 -8.65
CA ALA A 154 6.31 -18.80 -9.21
C ALA A 154 6.12 -19.08 -10.70
N ASN A 155 7.06 -18.65 -11.53
CA ASN A 155 7.06 -18.99 -12.94
C ASN A 155 7.19 -20.52 -13.05
N PRO A 156 6.37 -21.22 -13.87
CA PRO A 156 6.67 -22.60 -14.20
C PRO A 156 8.10 -22.69 -14.74
N ALA A 157 8.79 -23.80 -14.46
CA ALA A 157 10.09 -24.06 -15.06
C ALA A 157 9.96 -23.95 -16.58
N PRO A 158 10.90 -23.30 -17.29
CA PRO A 158 10.85 -23.26 -18.74
C PRO A 158 10.85 -24.69 -19.27
N ASP A 159 9.90 -25.02 -20.15
CA ASP A 159 9.98 -26.26 -20.93
C ASP A 159 11.28 -26.23 -21.76
N GLU A 160 11.96 -27.37 -21.87
CA GLU A 160 13.11 -27.49 -22.78
C GLU A 160 12.64 -27.16 -24.21
N PRO A 161 13.21 -26.13 -24.87
CA PRO A 161 12.75 -25.72 -26.19
C PRO A 161 13.02 -26.83 -27.19
N THR A 162 11.96 -27.46 -27.70
CA THR A 162 12.03 -28.56 -28.68
C THR A 162 12.09 -28.08 -30.14
N GLY A 163 12.32 -26.78 -30.38
CA GLY A 163 12.47 -26.22 -31.73
C GLY A 163 12.65 -24.70 -31.75
N PHE A 164 13.25 -24.20 -32.83
CA PHE A 164 13.37 -22.77 -33.12
C PHE A 164 12.30 -22.37 -34.15
N LEU A 165 11.62 -21.24 -33.94
CA LEU A 165 10.82 -20.58 -34.96
C LEU A 165 11.65 -19.45 -35.57
N GLY A 166 12.24 -19.73 -36.72
CA GLY A 166 12.92 -18.76 -37.59
C GLY A 166 13.04 -19.37 -38.97
N GLY A 167 12.24 -18.88 -39.91
CA GLY A 167 12.26 -19.22 -41.33
C GLY A 167 12.46 -17.97 -42.16
#